data_AF-A0A9Q0PZT7-F1
#
_entry.id   AF-A0A9Q0PZT7-F1
#
_cell.length_a   1.000
_cell.length_b   1.000
_cell.length_c   1.000
_cell.angle_alpha   90.00
_cell.angle_beta   90.00
_cell.angle_gamma   90.00
#
_symmetry.space_group_name_H-M   'P 1'
#
loop_
_entity.id
_entity.type
_entity.pdbx_description
1 polymer ?
#
loop_
_entity_poly.entity_id
_entity_poly.type
_entity_poly.pdbx_seq_one_letter_code
_entity_poly.pdbx_strand_id
1 'polypeptide(L)'
;MTKYHFSIQLLILFQLSSIISAIRKDIGFQQIRSCRNTVQGRYLLSDDNGHVCDALSVDPQSRCCPENGSRFSCQGCNLVSQCCNSYEFCVSCCLHPSRTQEAQVLRVKISKPSTAVSYTSVFDFCAGRCRHNSESVVHENAYLSDFHHCFSLPSNSSGANYTQLEARLGGINVVIGKQGESCDSACKSYGQSCVLNKLLVLNQCDM
;
A
#
# COMPACT_ATOMS: atom_id res chain seq x y z
N MET A 1 -46.43 -79.95 19.00
CA MET A 1 -46.23 -78.49 18.82
C MET A 1 -45.21 -77.99 19.84
N THR A 2 -43.90 -78.20 19.64
CA THR A 2 -42.84 -77.69 20.55
C THR A 2 -41.42 -77.97 19.99
N LYS A 3 -41.14 -77.66 18.71
CA LYS A 3 -39.78 -77.83 18.14
C LYS A 3 -39.34 -76.75 17.13
N TYR A 4 -40.07 -75.62 17.04
CA TYR A 4 -39.79 -74.57 16.05
C TYR A 4 -39.62 -73.17 16.63
N HIS A 5 -39.25 -73.05 17.91
CA HIS A 5 -39.13 -71.75 18.57
C HIS A 5 -37.76 -71.49 19.23
N PHE A 6 -36.73 -72.25 18.84
CA PHE A 6 -35.38 -72.12 19.41
C PHE A 6 -34.24 -71.97 18.38
N SER A 7 -34.57 -71.78 17.10
CA SER A 7 -33.57 -71.51 16.04
C SER A 7 -33.65 -70.10 15.44
N ILE A 8 -34.53 -69.23 15.94
CA ILE A 8 -34.71 -67.85 15.42
C ILE A 8 -34.06 -66.79 16.32
N GLN A 9 -33.47 -67.16 17.47
CA GLN A 9 -32.72 -66.21 18.31
C GLN A 9 -31.20 -66.20 18.07
N LEU A 10 -30.67 -67.00 17.15
CA LEU A 10 -29.23 -67.08 16.87
C LEU A 10 -28.81 -66.50 15.51
N LEU A 11 -29.59 -65.57 14.95
CA LEU A 11 -29.27 -64.88 13.68
C LEU A 11 -29.41 -63.35 13.74
N ILE A 12 -29.75 -62.76 14.90
CA ILE A 12 -29.98 -61.31 15.07
C ILE A 12 -28.79 -60.58 15.73
N LEU A 13 -27.64 -61.24 15.95
CA LEU A 13 -26.46 -60.59 16.57
C LEU A 13 -25.25 -60.44 15.64
N PHE A 14 -25.36 -60.79 14.36
CA PHE A 14 -24.26 -60.68 13.38
C PHE A 14 -24.46 -59.60 12.32
N GLN A 15 -25.19 -58.55 12.66
CA GLN A 15 -25.23 -57.31 11.88
C GLN A 15 -24.82 -56.14 12.77
N LEU A 16 -23.69 -56.27 13.49
CA LEU A 16 -22.89 -55.10 13.79
C LEU A 16 -22.30 -54.64 12.47
N SER A 17 -23.11 -53.85 11.76
CA SER A 17 -22.70 -52.88 10.78
C SER A 17 -21.31 -52.38 11.15
N SER A 18 -20.31 -52.73 10.36
CA SER A 18 -19.06 -52.01 10.34
C SER A 18 -19.44 -50.56 10.06
N ILE A 19 -19.56 -49.75 11.11
CA ILE A 19 -19.57 -48.31 10.97
C ILE A 19 -18.17 -48.01 10.47
N ILE A 20 -18.02 -48.01 9.14
CA ILE A 20 -16.88 -47.40 8.49
C ILE A 20 -17.06 -45.92 8.79
N SER A 21 -16.55 -45.48 9.94
CA SER A 21 -16.26 -44.08 10.17
C SER A 21 -15.12 -43.74 9.23
N ALA A 22 -15.48 -43.38 7.99
CA ALA A 22 -14.64 -42.56 7.16
C ALA A 22 -14.55 -41.19 7.85
N ILE A 23 -13.65 -41.08 8.83
CA ILE A 23 -13.21 -39.80 9.35
C ILE A 23 -12.56 -39.11 8.15
N ARG A 24 -13.31 -38.22 7.50
CA ARG A 24 -12.80 -37.36 6.44
C ARG A 24 -11.63 -36.60 7.07
N LYS A 25 -10.40 -36.95 6.69
CA LYS A 25 -9.16 -36.47 7.31
C LYS A 25 -8.82 -35.02 6.93
N ASP A 26 -9.82 -34.22 6.55
CA ASP A 26 -9.67 -32.82 6.22
C ASP A 26 -11.02 -32.10 6.43
N ILE A 27 -11.42 -31.93 7.69
CA ILE A 27 -12.15 -30.71 8.08
C ILE A 27 -11.09 -29.66 8.37
N GLY A 28 -10.26 -29.36 7.37
CA GLY A 28 -9.62 -28.06 7.35
C GLY A 28 -10.76 -27.08 7.17
N PHE A 29 -11.19 -26.41 8.23
CA PHE A 29 -11.83 -25.12 8.05
C PHE A 29 -10.86 -24.34 7.17
N GLN A 30 -11.19 -24.20 5.88
CA GLN A 30 -10.45 -23.34 4.97
C GLN A 30 -10.58 -21.97 5.60
N GLN A 31 -9.55 -21.57 6.34
CA GLN A 31 -9.46 -20.28 7.00
C GLN A 31 -9.63 -19.26 5.88
N ILE A 32 -10.84 -18.73 5.74
CA ILE A 32 -11.14 -17.74 4.73
C ILE A 32 -10.26 -16.56 5.11
N ARG A 33 -9.20 -16.33 4.33
CA ARG A 33 -8.33 -15.19 4.54
C ARG A 33 -9.18 -13.94 4.35
N SER A 34 -9.35 -13.22 5.45
CA SER A 34 -10.03 -11.94 5.46
C SER A 34 -9.00 -10.84 5.17
N CYS A 35 -9.33 -9.93 4.26
CA CYS A 35 -8.50 -8.77 3.96
C CYS A 35 -8.82 -7.62 4.89
N ARG A 36 -7.80 -6.82 5.18
CA ARG A 36 -7.99 -5.45 5.66
C ARG A 36 -8.17 -4.55 4.46
N ASN A 37 -8.97 -3.49 4.60
CA ASN A 37 -9.14 -2.51 3.55
C ASN A 37 -9.25 -1.09 4.12
N THR A 38 -9.23 -0.09 3.25
CA THR A 38 -9.19 1.32 3.66
C THR A 38 -10.46 1.81 4.36
N VAL A 39 -11.58 1.05 4.34
CA VAL A 39 -12.95 1.25 4.92
C VAL A 39 -13.63 2.62 4.66
N GLN A 40 -12.87 3.70 4.54
CA GLN A 40 -13.30 5.10 4.55
C GLN A 40 -13.60 5.66 3.15
N GLY A 41 -13.22 4.95 2.09
CA GLY A 41 -13.44 5.43 0.73
C GLY A 41 -14.92 5.37 0.35
N ARG A 42 -15.46 6.48 -0.18
CA ARG A 42 -16.88 6.57 -0.57
C ARG A 42 -17.20 5.69 -1.80
N TYR A 43 -16.30 5.68 -2.77
CA TYR A 43 -16.51 5.00 -4.06
C TYR A 43 -15.52 3.87 -4.28
N LEU A 44 -14.26 4.08 -3.92
CA LEU A 44 -13.19 3.10 -4.07
C LEU A 44 -12.74 2.58 -2.70
N LEU A 45 -12.20 1.37 -2.67
CA LEU A 45 -11.50 0.79 -1.53
C LEU A 45 -10.20 0.15 -2.01
N SER A 46 -9.16 0.23 -1.17
CA SER A 46 -7.93 -0.56 -1.36
C SER A 46 -7.82 -1.59 -0.26
N ASP A 47 -7.50 -2.83 -0.62
CA ASP A 47 -7.24 -3.91 0.34
C ASP A 47 -5.74 -4.09 0.64
N ASP A 48 -5.42 -4.93 1.63
CA ASP A 48 -4.04 -5.22 2.04
C ASP A 48 -3.31 -6.20 1.12
N ASN A 49 -4.01 -6.80 0.16
CA ASN A 49 -3.38 -7.46 -0.99
C ASN A 49 -2.92 -6.44 -2.05
N GLY A 50 -3.41 -5.20 -1.99
CA GLY A 50 -3.06 -4.11 -2.89
C GLY A 50 -3.97 -3.99 -4.10
N HIS A 51 -5.16 -4.60 -4.09
CA HIS A 51 -6.18 -4.36 -5.10
C HIS A 51 -6.99 -3.11 -4.77
N VAL A 52 -7.44 -2.41 -5.81
CA VAL A 52 -8.39 -1.30 -5.71
C VAL A 52 -9.65 -1.69 -6.46
N CYS A 53 -10.80 -1.48 -5.83
CA CYS A 53 -12.10 -1.80 -6.42
C CYS A 53 -13.18 -0.84 -5.94
N ASP A 54 -14.33 -0.83 -6.62
CA ASP A 54 -15.51 -0.12 -6.15
C ASP A 54 -15.96 -0.70 -4.80
N ALA A 55 -16.39 0.17 -3.89
CA ALA A 55 -16.79 -0.21 -2.54
C ALA A 55 -17.94 -1.24 -2.53
N LEU A 56 -18.78 -1.22 -3.57
CA LEU A 56 -19.89 -2.16 -3.77
C LEU A 56 -19.45 -3.53 -4.30
N SER A 57 -18.23 -3.65 -4.83
CA SER A 57 -17.70 -4.88 -5.40
C SER A 57 -16.87 -5.71 -4.42
N VAL A 58 -16.67 -5.21 -3.19
CA VAL A 58 -15.96 -5.93 -2.12
C VAL A 58 -16.74 -7.17 -1.71
N ASP A 59 -16.04 -8.29 -1.61
CA ASP A 59 -16.65 -9.54 -1.16
C ASP A 59 -17.13 -9.43 0.31
N PRO A 60 -18.41 -9.70 0.61
CA PRO A 60 -18.93 -9.53 1.97
C PRO A 60 -18.27 -10.44 3.01
N GLN A 61 -17.79 -11.62 2.60
CA GLN A 61 -17.27 -12.64 3.51
C GLN A 61 -15.78 -12.43 3.84
N SER A 62 -14.96 -12.26 2.80
CA SER A 62 -13.51 -12.06 2.90
C SER A 62 -13.10 -10.60 3.03
N ARG A 63 -13.98 -9.64 2.72
CA ARG A 63 -13.70 -8.19 2.72
C ARG A 63 -12.60 -7.76 1.74
N CYS A 64 -12.19 -8.64 0.83
CA CYS A 64 -11.20 -8.40 -0.20
C CYS A 64 -11.84 -7.78 -1.45
N CYS A 65 -11.05 -7.06 -2.23
CA CYS A 65 -11.42 -6.68 -3.58
C CYS A 65 -11.36 -7.90 -4.52
N PRO A 66 -12.12 -7.91 -5.62
CA PRO A 66 -12.01 -8.95 -6.63
C PRO A 66 -10.62 -8.99 -7.26
N GLU A 67 -10.07 -10.20 -7.48
CA GLU A 67 -8.74 -10.40 -8.08
C GLU A 67 -8.69 -10.14 -9.60
N ASN A 68 -9.72 -9.51 -10.17
CA ASN A 68 -9.80 -9.24 -11.61
C ASN A 68 -9.08 -7.94 -12.04
N GLY A 69 -8.68 -7.10 -11.09
CA GLY A 69 -8.04 -5.80 -11.33
C GLY A 69 -6.52 -5.82 -11.19
N SER A 70 -5.86 -4.75 -11.65
CA SER A 70 -4.41 -4.58 -11.46
C SER A 70 -4.07 -4.40 -9.98
N ARG A 71 -3.20 -5.27 -9.49
CA ARG A 71 -2.64 -5.18 -8.15
C ARG A 71 -1.59 -4.07 -8.10
N PHE A 72 -1.55 -3.34 -6.98
CA PHE A 72 -0.62 -2.24 -6.74
C PHE A 72 -0.70 -1.12 -7.78
N SER A 73 -1.92 -0.77 -8.20
CA SER A 73 -2.14 0.27 -9.20
C SER A 73 -1.70 1.64 -8.68
N CYS A 74 -0.87 2.33 -9.46
CA CYS A 74 -0.42 3.70 -9.22
C CYS A 74 -1.19 4.73 -10.06
N GLN A 75 -2.44 4.43 -10.42
CA GLN A 75 -3.26 5.35 -11.20
C GLN A 75 -3.42 6.69 -10.46
N GLY A 76 -3.15 7.80 -11.14
CA GLY A 76 -3.21 9.13 -10.53
C GLY A 76 -2.07 9.44 -9.55
N CYS A 77 -0.99 8.67 -9.58
CA CYS A 77 0.22 8.91 -8.78
C CYS A 77 1.35 9.51 -9.62
N ASN A 78 2.00 10.53 -9.06
CA ASN A 78 3.30 10.99 -9.54
C ASN A 78 4.39 10.25 -8.78
N LEU A 79 5.08 9.33 -9.47
CA LEU A 79 6.10 8.46 -8.86
C LEU A 79 7.37 9.21 -8.45
N VAL A 80 7.62 10.42 -8.98
CA VAL A 80 8.77 11.24 -8.61
C VAL A 80 8.53 11.91 -7.26
N SER A 81 7.33 12.46 -7.04
CA SER A 81 6.94 13.02 -5.74
C SER A 81 6.45 11.96 -4.74
N GLN A 82 6.11 10.76 -5.22
CA GLN A 82 5.47 9.69 -4.44
C GLN A 82 4.16 10.16 -3.79
N CYS A 83 3.44 11.01 -4.53
CA CYS A 83 2.14 11.54 -4.15
C CYS A 83 1.10 11.24 -5.22
N CYS A 84 -0.14 11.06 -4.79
CA CYS A 84 -1.29 10.73 -5.63
C CYS A 84 -2.45 11.67 -5.34
N ASN A 85 -3.36 11.78 -6.29
CA ASN A 85 -4.60 12.53 -6.15
C ASN A 85 -5.77 11.70 -5.58
N SER A 86 -5.58 10.40 -5.40
CA SER A 86 -6.55 9.49 -4.76
C SER A 86 -5.88 8.72 -3.63
N TYR A 87 -6.58 8.64 -2.50
CA TYR A 87 -6.15 7.94 -1.31
C TYR A 87 -5.97 6.44 -1.56
N GLU A 88 -6.96 5.81 -2.19
CA GLU A 88 -6.99 4.36 -2.42
C GLU A 88 -5.88 3.92 -3.38
N PHE A 89 -5.66 4.67 -4.46
CA PHE A 89 -4.53 4.42 -5.36
C PHE A 89 -3.17 4.73 -4.70
N CYS A 90 -3.09 5.70 -3.79
CA CYS A 90 -1.89 5.91 -2.99
C CYS A 90 -1.55 4.69 -2.15
N VAL A 91 -2.54 4.14 -1.43
CA VAL A 91 -2.35 2.95 -0.59
C VAL A 91 -1.94 1.75 -1.44
N SER A 92 -2.63 1.48 -2.54
CA SER A 92 -2.30 0.39 -3.46
C SER A 92 -0.89 0.53 -4.06
N CYS A 93 -0.53 1.71 -4.56
CA CYS A 93 0.80 1.98 -5.12
C CYS A 93 1.92 1.82 -4.08
N CYS A 94 1.68 2.30 -2.85
CA CYS A 94 2.61 2.22 -1.74
C CYS A 94 2.90 0.76 -1.34
N LEU A 95 1.91 -0.13 -1.41
CA LEU A 95 2.07 -1.54 -1.07
C LEU A 95 3.01 -2.30 -2.03
N HIS A 96 3.33 -1.73 -3.19
CA HIS A 96 4.22 -2.38 -4.16
C HIS A 96 5.63 -2.58 -3.56
N PRO A 97 6.22 -3.79 -3.60
CA PRO A 97 7.54 -4.06 -2.99
C PRO A 97 8.70 -3.22 -3.56
N SER A 98 8.61 -2.79 -4.83
CA SER A 98 9.61 -1.88 -5.42
C SER A 98 9.48 -0.42 -4.98
N ARG A 99 8.39 -0.05 -4.30
CA ARG A 99 8.16 1.31 -3.76
C ARG A 99 8.48 1.35 -2.29
N THR A 100 8.17 0.28 -1.57
CA THR A 100 8.24 0.26 -0.11
C THR A 100 8.95 -1.01 0.37
N GLN A 101 10.07 -0.83 1.05
CA GLN A 101 10.80 -1.93 1.68
C GLN A 101 10.28 -2.15 3.11
N GLU A 102 9.74 -3.33 3.37
CA GLU A 102 9.15 -3.72 4.66
C GLU A 102 10.08 -3.42 5.85
N ALA A 103 11.36 -3.79 5.74
CA ALA A 103 12.35 -3.59 6.78
C ALA A 103 12.56 -2.11 7.17
N GLN A 104 12.33 -1.18 6.23
CA GLN A 104 12.47 0.25 6.48
C GLN A 104 11.19 0.81 7.10
N VAL A 105 10.01 0.44 6.59
CA VAL A 105 8.74 1.02 7.06
C VAL A 105 8.32 0.58 8.44
N LEU A 106 8.59 -0.67 8.82
CA LEU A 106 8.23 -1.18 10.16
C LEU A 106 9.07 -0.53 11.28
N ARG A 107 10.15 0.19 10.93
CA ARG A 107 10.94 0.99 11.88
C ARG A 107 10.45 2.43 12.00
N VAL A 108 9.60 2.88 11.07
CA VAL A 108 9.05 4.24 11.09
C VAL A 108 8.01 4.36 12.19
N LYS A 109 8.16 5.39 13.02
CA LYS A 109 7.18 5.73 14.06
C LYS A 109 5.94 6.36 13.43
N ILE A 110 4.77 6.02 13.97
CA ILE A 110 3.48 6.55 13.50
C ILE A 110 3.42 8.08 13.68
N SER A 111 4.09 8.61 14.70
CA SER A 111 4.10 10.04 15.02
C SER A 111 5.48 10.52 15.52
N LYS A 112 5.63 11.84 15.64
CA LYS A 112 6.88 12.52 16.05
C LYS A 112 7.39 12.19 17.47
N PRO A 113 6.54 11.96 18.50
CA PRO A 113 7.02 11.66 19.85
C PRO A 113 7.96 10.45 19.93
N SER A 114 8.94 10.50 20.82
CA SER A 114 9.90 9.40 21.00
C SER A 114 9.26 8.11 21.51
N THR A 115 8.12 8.22 22.19
CA THR A 115 7.30 7.10 22.70
C THR A 115 6.33 6.53 21.66
N ALA A 116 6.28 7.10 20.45
CA ALA A 116 5.36 6.65 19.42
C ALA A 116 5.69 5.24 18.95
N VAL A 117 4.64 4.42 18.83
CA VAL A 117 4.71 3.05 18.33
C VAL A 117 5.00 3.07 16.82
N SER A 118 5.73 2.06 16.35
CA SER A 118 5.99 1.86 14.92
C SER A 118 4.85 1.10 14.24
N TYR A 119 4.82 1.13 12.91
CA TYR A 119 3.79 0.41 12.15
C TYR A 119 3.92 -1.11 12.31
N THR A 120 2.77 -1.79 12.38
CA THR A 120 2.64 -3.25 12.52
C THR A 120 2.74 -4.00 11.20
N SER A 121 2.38 -3.34 10.09
CA SER A 121 2.47 -3.92 8.75
C SER A 121 2.69 -2.82 7.70
N VAL A 122 3.11 -3.22 6.50
CA VAL A 122 3.25 -2.31 5.35
C VAL A 122 1.90 -1.66 5.00
N PHE A 123 0.80 -2.39 5.14
CA PHE A 123 -0.53 -1.82 4.93
C PHE A 123 -0.86 -0.70 5.90
N ASP A 124 -0.58 -0.87 7.19
CA ASP A 124 -0.85 0.17 8.19
C ASP A 124 0.03 1.41 7.95
N PHE A 125 1.27 1.20 7.51
CA PHE A 125 2.16 2.27 7.07
C PHE A 125 1.55 3.03 5.87
N CYS A 126 1.16 2.32 4.81
CA CYS A 126 0.63 2.94 3.59
C CYS A 126 -0.69 3.67 3.84
N ALA A 127 -1.64 3.02 4.54
CA ALA A 127 -2.91 3.61 4.95
C ALA A 127 -2.69 4.86 5.82
N GLY A 128 -1.77 4.79 6.78
CA GLY A 128 -1.40 5.93 7.62
C GLY A 128 -0.76 7.08 6.85
N ARG A 129 0.28 6.81 6.06
CA ARG A 129 1.03 7.86 5.36
C ARG A 129 0.20 8.55 4.27
N CYS A 130 -0.52 7.79 3.45
CA CYS A 130 -1.36 8.33 2.38
C CYS A 130 -2.52 9.19 2.90
N ARG A 131 -3.00 8.94 4.13
CA ARG A 131 -4.14 9.66 4.71
C ARG A 131 -3.77 11.05 5.23
N HIS A 132 -2.57 11.19 5.78
CA HIS A 132 -2.13 12.42 6.40
C HIS A 132 -0.63 12.61 6.19
N ASN A 133 -0.27 13.50 5.26
CA ASN A 133 1.08 13.97 5.08
C ASN A 133 1.17 15.46 5.46
N SER A 134 1.90 15.77 6.55
CA SER A 134 2.12 17.16 6.95
C SER A 134 2.95 17.97 5.93
N GLU A 135 3.66 17.32 5.02
CA GLU A 135 4.45 17.99 3.98
C GLU A 135 3.60 18.46 2.79
N SER A 136 2.36 17.96 2.66
CA SER A 136 1.45 18.35 1.57
C SER A 136 0.52 19.50 1.93
N VAL A 137 0.61 20.04 3.16
CA VAL A 137 -0.23 21.15 3.65
C VAL A 137 0.55 22.45 3.77
N VAL A 138 -0.09 23.56 3.39
CA VAL A 138 0.37 24.94 3.47
C VAL A 138 -0.59 25.70 4.38
N HIS A 139 -0.05 26.54 5.27
CA HIS A 139 -0.85 27.30 6.25
C HIS A 139 -1.82 26.41 7.04
N GLU A 140 -1.37 25.20 7.39
CA GLU A 140 -2.06 24.18 8.22
C GLU A 140 -3.37 23.59 7.64
N ASN A 141 -4.03 24.27 6.69
CA ASN A 141 -5.39 23.92 6.24
C ASN A 141 -5.58 23.86 4.71
N ALA A 142 -4.57 24.24 3.91
CA ALA A 142 -4.66 24.18 2.45
C ALA A 142 -3.69 23.16 1.88
N TYR A 143 -4.09 22.36 0.89
CA TYR A 143 -3.15 21.49 0.20
C TYR A 143 -2.31 22.25 -0.82
N LEU A 144 -1.04 21.88 -0.96
CA LEU A 144 -0.13 22.46 -1.95
C LEU A 144 -0.53 22.10 -3.39
N SER A 145 -1.17 20.96 -3.57
CA SER A 145 -1.58 20.41 -4.87
C SER A 145 -2.69 19.38 -4.67
N ASP A 146 -3.42 19.07 -5.75
CA ASP A 146 -4.33 17.92 -5.80
C ASP A 146 -3.61 16.60 -5.47
N PHE A 147 -2.29 16.51 -5.71
CA PHE A 147 -1.45 15.39 -5.31
C PHE A 147 -1.02 15.50 -3.84
N HIS A 148 -1.93 15.21 -2.91
CA HIS A 148 -1.72 15.39 -1.47
C HIS A 148 -1.66 14.08 -0.67
N HIS A 149 -2.00 12.95 -1.28
CA HIS A 149 -1.83 11.63 -0.66
C HIS A 149 -0.43 11.11 -0.97
N CYS A 150 0.49 11.11 0.01
CA CYS A 150 1.87 10.72 -0.24
C CYS A 150 2.34 9.58 0.66
N PHE A 151 3.26 8.77 0.15
CA PHE A 151 3.84 7.63 0.86
C PHE A 151 5.37 7.68 1.00
N SER A 152 6.00 8.80 0.66
CA SER A 152 7.43 9.02 0.86
C SER A 152 7.83 8.83 2.33
N LEU A 153 9.05 8.31 2.55
CA LEU A 153 9.64 8.20 3.88
C LEU A 153 10.09 9.60 4.37
N PRO A 154 9.94 9.90 5.67
CA PRO A 154 10.48 11.13 6.24
C PRO A 154 12.02 11.12 6.21
N SER A 155 12.61 12.26 5.84
CA SER A 155 14.06 12.44 5.59
C SER A 155 14.98 12.17 6.79
N ASN A 156 14.44 11.90 7.98
CA ASN A 156 15.19 11.59 9.21
C ASN A 156 15.73 10.15 9.28
N SER A 157 15.47 9.31 8.27
CA SER A 157 16.22 8.07 8.05
C SER A 157 17.56 8.43 7.40
N SER A 158 18.56 8.67 8.24
CA SER A 158 19.96 8.97 7.88
C SER A 158 20.43 8.20 6.64
N GLY A 159 20.61 8.93 5.53
CA GLY A 159 21.18 8.42 4.27
C GLY A 159 20.47 8.88 2.99
N ALA A 160 19.30 9.52 3.06
CA ALA A 160 18.48 9.83 1.89
C ALA A 160 18.69 11.23 1.25
N ASN A 161 19.54 12.09 1.82
CA ASN A 161 19.67 13.47 1.32
C ASN A 161 20.42 13.56 -0.02
N TYR A 162 21.28 12.61 -0.37
CA TYR A 162 22.01 12.62 -1.65
C TYR A 162 21.24 11.88 -2.76
N THR A 163 20.74 10.67 -2.48
CA THR A 163 20.08 9.82 -3.49
C THR A 163 18.70 10.32 -3.91
N GLN A 164 17.95 10.97 -3.01
CA GLN A 164 16.64 11.54 -3.37
C GLN A 164 16.78 12.86 -4.14
N LEU A 165 17.84 13.64 -3.90
CA LEU A 165 18.18 14.83 -4.66
C LEU A 165 18.70 14.46 -6.06
N GLU A 166 19.55 13.44 -6.17
CA GLU A 166 19.98 12.86 -7.45
C GLU A 166 18.79 12.29 -8.24
N ALA A 167 17.82 11.65 -7.58
CA ALA A 167 16.58 11.20 -8.23
C ALA A 167 15.64 12.36 -8.63
N ARG A 168 15.62 13.46 -7.87
CA ARG A 168 14.81 14.66 -8.15
C ARG A 168 15.42 15.55 -9.25
N LEU A 169 16.75 15.53 -9.40
CA LEU A 169 17.54 16.22 -10.43
C LEU A 169 17.98 15.30 -11.58
N GLY A 170 17.51 14.05 -11.62
CA GLY A 170 17.86 13.10 -12.67
C GLY A 170 17.57 13.67 -14.06
N GLY A 171 18.62 13.82 -14.86
CA GLY A 171 18.55 14.37 -16.22
C GLY A 171 18.56 15.90 -16.32
N ILE A 172 18.85 16.61 -15.23
CA ILE A 172 18.94 18.08 -15.20
C ILE A 172 20.38 18.49 -14.89
N ASN A 173 20.93 19.39 -15.69
CA ASN A 173 22.22 20.01 -15.41
C ASN A 173 21.98 21.40 -14.80
N VAL A 174 22.61 21.70 -13.67
CA VAL A 174 22.50 23.01 -13.03
C VAL A 174 23.57 23.93 -13.62
N VAL A 175 23.15 25.08 -14.15
CA VAL A 175 24.04 26.09 -14.74
C VAL A 175 23.90 27.41 -13.99
N ILE A 176 25.00 28.14 -13.85
CA ILE A 176 25.05 29.43 -13.16
C ILE A 176 25.08 30.54 -14.22
N GLY A 177 24.06 31.38 -14.24
CA GLY A 177 23.97 32.55 -15.13
C GLY A 177 24.82 33.73 -14.65
N LYS A 178 25.16 34.64 -15.55
CA LYS A 178 25.86 35.89 -15.22
C LYS A 178 24.93 36.91 -14.57
N GLN A 179 25.50 37.89 -13.87
CA GLN A 179 24.74 39.01 -13.32
C GLN A 179 23.96 39.74 -14.43
N GLY A 180 22.63 39.81 -14.29
CA GLY A 180 21.74 40.42 -15.27
C GLY A 180 21.28 39.49 -16.41
N GLU A 181 21.70 38.24 -16.42
CA GLU A 181 21.26 37.21 -17.36
C GLU A 181 19.98 36.52 -16.85
N SER A 182 19.04 36.19 -17.76
CA SER A 182 17.87 35.40 -17.38
C SER A 182 18.20 33.91 -17.30
N CYS A 183 17.42 33.14 -16.53
CA CYS A 183 17.59 31.70 -16.45
C CYS A 183 17.50 31.05 -17.85
N ASP A 184 16.51 31.46 -18.66
CA ASP A 184 16.31 30.93 -20.01
C ASP A 184 17.49 31.21 -20.95
N SER A 185 18.10 32.40 -20.88
CA SER A 185 19.30 32.70 -21.67
C SER A 185 20.50 31.88 -21.22
N ALA A 186 20.67 31.69 -19.91
CA ALA A 186 21.74 30.87 -19.36
C ALA A 186 21.60 29.42 -19.83
N CYS A 187 20.42 28.80 -19.72
CA CYS A 187 20.15 27.45 -20.22
C CYS A 187 20.43 27.31 -21.72
N LYS A 188 19.96 28.27 -22.52
CA LYS A 188 20.17 28.27 -23.98
C LYS A 188 21.65 28.36 -24.36
N SER A 189 22.48 29.07 -23.59
CA SER A 189 23.92 29.17 -23.86
C SER A 189 24.65 27.83 -23.77
N TYR A 190 24.10 26.88 -23.00
CA TYR A 190 24.59 25.50 -22.89
C TYR A 190 23.84 24.51 -23.80
N GLY A 191 23.01 25.00 -24.72
CA GLY A 191 22.22 24.14 -25.62
C GLY A 191 21.11 23.37 -24.92
N GLN A 192 20.64 23.84 -23.76
CA GLN A 192 19.61 23.20 -22.95
C GLN A 192 18.36 24.07 -22.82
N SER A 193 17.24 23.46 -22.44
CA SER A 193 16.00 24.16 -22.10
C SER A 193 15.85 24.24 -20.59
N CYS A 194 15.46 25.41 -20.09
CA CYS A 194 15.23 25.62 -18.67
C CYS A 194 13.96 24.93 -18.17
N VAL A 195 14.05 24.32 -16.99
CA VAL A 195 12.99 23.50 -16.39
C VAL A 195 12.49 24.19 -15.12
N LEU A 196 11.52 25.10 -15.29
CA LEU A 196 11.09 26.02 -14.21
C LEU A 196 10.47 25.31 -12.99
N ASN A 197 9.79 24.17 -13.20
CA ASN A 197 9.17 23.39 -12.12
C ASN A 197 10.19 22.73 -11.16
N LYS A 198 11.49 22.84 -11.45
CA LYS A 198 12.58 22.27 -10.64
C LYS A 198 13.40 23.32 -9.90
N LEU A 199 13.16 24.62 -10.15
CA LEU A 199 13.80 25.73 -9.41
C LEU A 199 13.52 25.65 -7.90
N LEU A 200 12.33 25.20 -7.51
CA LEU A 200 11.94 25.02 -6.11
C LEU A 200 12.83 24.02 -5.35
N VAL A 201 13.48 23.09 -6.08
CA VAL A 201 14.40 22.11 -5.50
C VAL A 201 15.78 22.73 -5.22
N LEU A 202 16.18 23.76 -5.97
CA LEU A 202 17.47 24.44 -5.84
C LEU A 202 17.48 25.57 -4.80
N ASN A 203 16.33 25.89 -4.21
CA ASN A 203 16.21 26.98 -3.23
C ASN A 203 16.34 26.47 -1.79
N GLN A 204 17.40 25.70 -1.52
CA GLN A 204 17.72 25.16 -0.20
C GLN A 204 19.18 25.45 0.13
N CYS A 205 19.45 25.84 1.38
CA CYS A 205 20.79 26.18 1.84
C CYS A 205 21.57 24.97 2.39
N ASP A 206 20.96 23.78 2.44
CA ASP A 206 21.56 22.56 3.00
C ASP A 206 22.49 21.82 2.01
N MET A 207 23.23 22.57 1.20
CA MET A 207 24.23 22.06 0.25
C MET A 207 25.55 21.74 0.95
#